data_AF-A0A817XPF4-F1
#
_entry.id   AF-A0A817XPF4-F1
#
_cell.length_a   1.000
_cell.length_b   1.000
_cell.length_c   1.000
_cell.angle_alpha   90.00
_cell.angle_beta   90.00
_cell.angle_gamma   90.00
#
_symmetry.space_group_name_H-M   'P 1'
#
loop_
_entity.id
_entity.type
_entity.pdbx_description
1 polymer ?
#
loop_
_entity_poly.entity_id
_entity_poly.type
_entity_poly.pdbx_seq_one_letter_code
_entity_poly.pdbx_strand_id
1 'polypeptide(L)'
;GINWCKSTKLKMWLFSTFVIELPPTLRYRRANMPLISMWVACKEPGIHLWLNESVQMLKLLKTNGILVNDFTSKINVYGHLGKCILDSILDVPLPTSIICDYGHVSLLRHFKDVIRSIGRALSPSLRKTIDSKLRRQVFPLYFKRKMRGIEELSYIKASEIKNILLYGFLPHFHNVLPCNVLGHIALFICGVRLLHSSHKKVRESTDDIANELLKMYHEHHNFYYTYMENFVLHLHAHYFMNYKLHGSLTYVNTFAQEDLMGSIASDRNGTYRNIYENSSFFVKT
;
A
#
# COMPACT_ATOMS: atom_id res chain seq x y z
N GLY A 1 15.07 -7.36 1.46
CA GLY A 1 15.89 -7.36 0.24
C GLY A 1 15.32 -8.32 -0.77
N ILE A 2 15.38 -7.96 -2.05
CA ILE A 2 14.96 -8.80 -3.19
C ILE A 2 16.19 -9.48 -3.81
N ASN A 3 16.03 -10.60 -4.51
CA ASN A 3 17.17 -11.22 -5.18
C ASN A 3 17.68 -10.30 -6.29
N TRP A 4 18.96 -9.95 -6.24
CA TRP A 4 19.60 -9.07 -7.22
C TRP A 4 19.71 -9.79 -8.59
N CYS A 5 19.92 -11.10 -8.56
CA CYS A 5 19.98 -11.94 -9.75
C CYS A 5 19.35 -13.31 -9.45
N LYS A 6 19.44 -14.27 -10.39
CA LYS A 6 18.90 -15.63 -10.17
C LYS A 6 19.51 -16.33 -8.95
N SER A 7 20.66 -15.87 -8.45
CA SER A 7 21.25 -16.33 -7.19
C SER A 7 20.44 -15.85 -5.98
N THR A 8 20.08 -16.77 -5.09
CA THR A 8 19.41 -16.46 -3.82
C THR A 8 20.32 -15.83 -2.77
N LYS A 9 21.64 -15.86 -3.00
CA LYS A 9 22.63 -15.33 -2.06
C LYS A 9 22.76 -13.81 -2.17
N LEU A 10 22.77 -13.26 -3.38
CA LEU A 10 22.96 -11.83 -3.61
C LEU A 10 21.63 -11.11 -3.55
N LYS A 11 21.48 -10.21 -2.59
CA LYS A 11 20.25 -9.46 -2.36
C LYS A 11 20.48 -7.98 -2.58
N MET A 12 19.40 -7.31 -2.97
CA MET A 12 19.30 -5.87 -3.12
C MET A 12 18.32 -5.32 -2.09
N TRP A 13 18.70 -4.22 -1.44
CA TRP A 13 17.81 -3.37 -0.67
C TRP A 13 17.82 -1.98 -1.30
N LEU A 14 16.64 -1.38 -1.40
CA LEU A 14 16.43 -0.09 -2.05
C LEU A 14 15.84 0.87 -1.03
N PHE A 15 16.38 2.08 -1.01
CA PHE A 15 15.78 3.22 -0.33
C PHE A 15 15.32 4.20 -1.41
N SER A 16 14.03 4.20 -1.69
CA SER A 16 13.39 5.08 -2.67
C SER A 16 12.27 5.90 -2.03
N THR A 17 11.90 7.00 -2.68
CA THR A 17 10.85 7.91 -2.20
C THR A 17 9.87 8.25 -3.31
N PHE A 18 8.79 8.94 -2.91
CA PHE A 18 7.83 9.54 -3.82
C PHE A 18 7.76 11.04 -3.56
N VAL A 19 7.51 11.81 -4.61
CA VAL A 19 7.17 13.23 -4.49
C VAL A 19 5.67 13.32 -4.27
N ILE A 20 5.25 13.61 -3.04
CA ILE A 20 3.84 13.54 -2.63
C ILE A 20 2.99 14.63 -3.32
N GLU A 21 3.63 15.74 -3.69
CA GLU A 21 3.04 16.89 -4.37
C GLU A 21 2.65 16.58 -5.83
N LEU A 22 3.22 15.52 -6.43
CA LEU A 22 2.82 15.11 -7.77
C LEU A 22 1.41 14.53 -7.76
N PRO A 23 0.59 14.83 -8.79
CA PRO A 23 -0.69 14.16 -9.00
C PRO A 23 -0.51 12.64 -9.00
N PRO A 24 -1.48 11.85 -8.48
CA PRO A 24 -1.28 10.41 -8.33
C PRO A 24 -0.95 9.67 -9.63
N THR A 25 -1.45 10.13 -10.78
CA THR A 25 -1.14 9.56 -12.10
C THR A 25 0.31 9.78 -12.56
N LEU A 26 1.00 10.75 -11.98
CA LEU A 26 2.41 11.07 -12.24
C LEU A 26 3.32 10.53 -11.14
N ARG A 27 2.90 10.60 -9.87
CA ARG A 27 3.65 10.18 -8.68
C ARG A 27 4.20 8.75 -8.78
N TYR A 28 3.41 7.84 -9.35
CA TYR A 28 3.75 6.42 -9.43
C TYR A 28 4.42 5.99 -10.74
N ARG A 29 4.83 6.94 -11.59
CA ARG A 29 5.66 6.62 -12.77
C ARG A 29 7.08 6.35 -12.30
N ARG A 30 7.72 5.29 -12.81
CA ARG A 30 9.12 4.94 -12.45
C ARG A 30 10.09 6.11 -12.61
N ALA A 31 9.92 6.92 -13.66
CA ALA A 31 10.72 8.13 -13.90
C ALA A 31 10.60 9.21 -12.80
N ASN A 32 9.53 9.17 -12.01
CA ASN A 32 9.24 10.13 -10.94
C ASN A 32 9.43 9.51 -9.54
N MET A 33 10.13 8.37 -9.44
CA MET A 33 10.48 7.74 -8.17
C MET A 33 11.97 7.91 -7.90
N PRO A 34 12.39 8.91 -7.10
CA PRO A 34 13.78 9.07 -6.75
C PRO A 34 14.32 7.85 -6.01
N LEU A 35 15.41 7.30 -6.53
CA LEU A 35 16.22 6.31 -5.83
C LEU A 35 17.28 7.05 -5.00
N ILE A 36 17.18 6.98 -3.68
CA ILE A 36 18.10 7.65 -2.77
C ILE A 36 19.37 6.82 -2.61
N SER A 37 19.21 5.52 -2.33
CA SER A 37 20.35 4.63 -2.21
C SER A 37 19.97 3.17 -2.45
N MET A 38 20.99 2.38 -2.74
CA MET A 38 20.86 0.96 -3.06
C MET A 38 22.01 0.21 -2.38
N TRP A 39 21.65 -0.85 -1.66
CA TRP A 39 22.61 -1.76 -1.05
C TRP A 39 22.52 -3.12 -1.73
N VAL A 40 23.66 -3.63 -2.21
CA VAL A 40 23.73 -4.92 -2.89
C VAL A 40 24.78 -5.78 -2.20
N ALA A 41 24.34 -6.83 -1.51
CA ALA A 41 25.24 -7.70 -0.77
C ALA A 41 24.62 -9.08 -0.49
N CYS A 42 25.46 -10.02 -0.06
CA CYS A 42 24.99 -11.31 0.45
C CYS A 42 24.43 -11.25 1.87
N LYS A 43 24.66 -10.13 2.57
CA LYS A 43 24.20 -9.87 3.92
C LYS A 43 23.33 -8.62 3.96
N GLU A 44 22.41 -8.59 4.91
CA GLU A 44 21.58 -7.42 5.15
C GLU A 44 22.44 -6.20 5.51
N PRO A 45 22.11 -5.00 5.00
CA PRO A 45 22.80 -3.79 5.41
C PRO A 45 22.70 -3.60 6.93
N GLY A 46 23.79 -3.13 7.54
CA GLY A 46 23.68 -2.46 8.82
C GLY A 46 22.85 -1.19 8.62
N ILE A 47 21.55 -1.24 8.97
CA ILE A 47 20.57 -0.19 8.63
C ILE A 47 21.05 1.19 9.08
N HIS A 48 21.63 1.29 10.27
CA HIS A 48 22.19 2.54 10.78
C HIS A 48 23.29 3.10 9.88
N LEU A 49 24.24 2.26 9.45
CA LEU A 49 25.34 2.68 8.58
C LEU A 49 24.82 3.09 7.19
N TRP A 50 24.01 2.22 6.58
CA TRP A 50 23.48 2.43 5.23
C TRP A 50 22.59 3.68 5.15
N LEU A 51 21.70 3.86 6.13
CA LEU A 51 20.84 5.04 6.18
C LEU A 51 21.61 6.29 6.58
N ASN A 52 22.62 6.23 7.46
CA ASN A 52 23.39 7.40 7.86
C ASN A 52 24.07 8.07 6.65
N GLU A 53 24.72 7.30 5.77
CA GLU A 53 25.31 7.84 4.53
C GLU A 53 24.26 8.51 3.63
N SER A 54 23.14 7.81 3.41
CA SER A 54 22.00 8.32 2.62
C SER A 54 21.47 9.64 3.21
N VAL A 55 21.38 9.71 4.54
CA VAL A 55 20.92 10.86 5.32
C VAL A 55 21.90 12.03 5.24
N GLN A 56 23.22 11.78 5.31
CA GLN A 56 24.22 12.84 5.14
C GLN A 56 24.18 13.44 3.73
N MET A 57 23.97 12.61 2.69
CA MET A 57 23.78 13.10 1.33
C MET A 57 22.51 13.94 1.19
N LEU A 58 21.40 13.55 1.81
CA LEU A 58 20.19 14.37 1.85
C LEU A 58 20.40 15.69 2.62
N LYS A 59 21.19 15.70 3.70
CA LYS A 59 21.56 16.93 4.42
C LYS A 59 22.38 17.87 3.55
N LEU A 60 23.36 17.32 2.83
CA LEU A 60 24.18 18.08 1.89
C LEU A 60 23.30 18.68 0.78
N LEU A 61 22.39 17.88 0.23
CA LEU A 61 21.41 18.33 -0.77
C LEU A 61 20.49 19.43 -0.23
N LYS A 62 19.98 19.32 1.00
CA LYS A 62 19.15 20.36 1.64
C LYS A 62 19.94 21.66 1.81
N THR A 63 21.20 21.55 2.22
CA THR A 63 22.04 22.70 2.58
C THR A 63 22.57 23.42 1.34
N ASN A 64 23.03 22.66 0.34
CA ASN A 64 23.72 23.18 -0.83
C ASN A 64 22.81 23.28 -2.06
N GLY A 65 21.65 22.62 -2.05
CA GLY A 65 20.83 22.41 -3.24
C GLY A 65 21.53 21.50 -4.27
N ILE A 66 20.83 21.24 -5.38
CA ILE A 66 21.46 20.98 -6.68
C ILE A 66 21.01 22.15 -7.55
N LEU A 67 21.94 22.78 -8.28
CA LEU A 67 21.59 23.72 -9.34
C LEU A 67 20.86 22.94 -10.44
N VAL A 68 19.55 22.88 -10.34
CA VAL A 68 18.62 22.56 -11.41
C VAL A 68 17.83 23.84 -11.62
N ASN A 69 17.83 24.38 -12.83
CA ASN A 69 17.19 25.66 -13.11
C ASN A 69 15.72 25.66 -12.62
N ASP A 70 15.46 26.62 -11.73
CA ASP A 70 14.20 27.17 -11.17
C ASP A 70 13.27 26.29 -10.29
N PHE A 71 13.23 26.54 -8.97
CA PHE A 71 12.32 27.46 -8.25
C PHE A 71 12.44 27.29 -6.71
N THR A 72 12.26 28.38 -5.96
CA THR A 72 12.48 28.54 -4.50
C THR A 72 11.19 28.51 -3.67
N SER A 73 11.21 27.88 -2.48
CA SER A 73 10.71 28.40 -1.17
C SER A 73 10.71 27.33 -0.04
N LYS A 74 10.79 27.77 1.23
CA LYS A 74 10.97 27.00 2.50
C LYS A 74 9.81 27.28 3.50
N ILE A 75 9.26 26.28 4.24
CA ILE A 75 8.59 26.40 5.60
C ILE A 75 8.48 25.00 6.31
N ASN A 76 8.49 24.90 7.67
CA ASN A 76 8.55 23.67 8.52
C ASN A 76 7.59 23.69 9.76
N VAL A 77 6.94 22.57 10.20
CA VAL A 77 6.26 22.37 11.55
C VAL A 77 5.84 20.88 11.89
N TYR A 78 5.79 20.47 13.20
CA TYR A 78 4.77 19.62 13.95
C TYR A 78 5.17 18.36 14.80
N GLY A 79 5.50 18.60 16.09
CA GLY A 79 5.14 17.83 17.31
C GLY A 79 4.94 16.28 17.35
N HIS A 80 5.99 15.52 17.67
CA HIS A 80 5.92 14.09 18.08
C HIS A 80 6.89 13.72 19.22
N LEU A 81 6.64 12.58 19.88
CA LEU A 81 7.47 12.01 20.95
C LEU A 81 8.65 11.24 20.36
N GLY A 82 9.82 11.89 20.38
CA GLY A 82 11.08 11.36 19.85
C GLY A 82 11.38 11.86 18.44
N LYS A 83 12.63 12.30 18.19
CA LYS A 83 13.04 12.96 16.95
C LYS A 83 13.41 11.92 15.89
N CYS A 84 12.65 11.84 14.80
CA CYS A 84 13.07 11.09 13.63
C CYS A 84 14.35 11.71 13.04
N ILE A 85 15.35 10.91 12.67
CA ILE A 85 16.61 11.41 12.09
C ILE A 85 16.35 12.23 10.82
N LEU A 86 15.26 11.93 10.10
CA LEU A 86 14.82 12.61 8.89
C LEU A 86 14.07 13.93 9.15
N ASP A 87 13.55 14.14 10.36
CA ASP A 87 12.76 15.33 10.75
C ASP A 87 13.56 16.64 10.63
N SER A 88 14.88 16.57 10.85
CA SER A 88 15.78 17.72 10.68
C SER A 88 16.12 18.03 9.20
N ILE A 89 15.83 17.09 8.29
CA ILE A 89 16.36 17.07 6.92
C ILE A 89 15.24 17.32 5.92
N LEU A 90 14.08 16.72 6.13
CA LEU A 90 12.91 16.90 5.29
C LEU A 90 11.86 17.62 6.14
N ASP A 91 11.27 18.69 5.60
CA ASP A 91 10.10 19.31 6.21
C ASP A 91 8.93 18.34 5.94
N VAL A 92 8.85 17.27 6.73
CA VAL A 92 7.82 16.23 6.62
C VAL A 92 6.72 16.61 7.60
N PRO A 93 5.63 17.28 7.17
CA PRO A 93 4.50 17.55 8.06
C PRO A 93 3.84 16.23 8.43
N LEU A 94 4.30 15.61 9.51
CA LEU A 94 3.67 14.44 10.09
C LEU A 94 2.37 14.88 10.80
N PRO A 95 1.30 14.05 10.76
CA PRO A 95 1.19 12.77 10.05
C PRO A 95 0.82 12.91 8.57
N THR A 96 0.56 14.12 8.06
CA THR A 96 -0.02 14.36 6.73
C THR A 96 0.83 13.87 5.55
N SER A 97 2.14 13.73 5.74
CA SER A 97 3.07 13.14 4.77
C SER A 97 3.09 11.61 4.76
N ILE A 98 2.46 10.95 5.74
CA ILE A 98 2.36 9.49 5.76
C ILE A 98 1.19 9.07 4.89
N ILE A 99 1.53 8.47 3.75
CA ILE A 99 0.56 7.90 2.83
C ILE A 99 0.21 6.47 3.28
N CYS A 100 -1.06 6.22 3.63
CA CYS A 100 -1.52 4.89 3.99
C CYS A 100 -1.70 4.01 2.76
N ASP A 101 -0.93 2.94 2.63
CA ASP A 101 -1.07 1.99 1.52
C ASP A 101 -2.39 1.22 1.58
N TYR A 102 -3.38 1.64 0.80
CA TYR A 102 -4.67 0.98 0.71
C TYR A 102 -4.57 -0.50 0.28
N GLY A 103 -3.67 -0.81 -0.65
CA GLY A 103 -3.50 -2.16 -1.17
C GLY A 103 -3.07 -3.15 -0.09
N HIS A 104 -2.09 -2.77 0.72
CA HIS A 104 -1.62 -3.62 1.81
C HIS A 104 -2.54 -3.55 3.03
N VAL A 105 -2.91 -2.35 3.46
CA VAL A 105 -3.67 -2.12 4.71
C VAL A 105 -5.09 -2.64 4.59
N SER A 106 -5.86 -2.17 3.61
CA SER A 106 -7.27 -2.57 3.47
C SER A 106 -7.40 -3.94 2.83
N LEU A 107 -6.72 -4.21 1.71
CA LEU A 107 -6.99 -5.41 0.93
C LEU A 107 -6.24 -6.63 1.46
N LEU A 108 -4.91 -6.59 1.52
CA LEU A 108 -4.10 -7.77 1.85
C LEU A 108 -4.03 -8.10 3.35
N ARG A 109 -4.37 -7.14 4.21
CA ARG A 109 -4.45 -7.32 5.66
C ARG A 109 -5.90 -7.33 6.12
N HIS A 110 -6.45 -6.16 6.40
CA HIS A 110 -7.70 -6.02 7.15
C HIS A 110 -8.87 -6.80 6.56
N PHE A 111 -9.26 -6.49 5.32
CA PHE A 111 -10.42 -7.13 4.69
C PHE A 111 -10.19 -8.63 4.44
N LYS A 112 -8.96 -9.03 4.11
CA LYS A 112 -8.59 -10.45 3.98
C LYS A 112 -8.75 -11.20 5.31
N ASP A 113 -8.39 -10.57 6.42
CA ASP A 113 -8.54 -11.14 7.76
C ASP A 113 -10.01 -11.23 8.16
N VAL A 114 -10.81 -10.20 7.86
CA VAL A 114 -12.26 -10.20 8.06
C VAL A 114 -12.93 -11.31 7.24
N ILE A 115 -12.64 -11.44 5.94
CA ILE A 115 -13.17 -12.55 5.11
C ILE A 115 -12.74 -13.89 5.70
N ARG A 116 -11.50 -14.02 6.18
CA ARG A 116 -11.04 -15.28 6.80
C ARG A 116 -11.83 -15.61 8.06
N SER A 117 -12.11 -14.61 8.91
CA SER A 117 -12.91 -14.78 10.12
C SER A 117 -14.34 -15.22 9.78
N ILE A 118 -14.99 -14.50 8.87
CA ILE A 118 -16.33 -14.82 8.38
C ILE A 118 -16.34 -16.21 7.76
N GLY A 119 -15.39 -16.50 6.87
CA GLY A 119 -15.24 -17.80 6.23
C GLY A 119 -15.15 -18.94 7.24
N ARG A 120 -14.37 -18.78 8.32
CA ARG A 120 -14.26 -19.79 9.39
C ARG A 120 -15.58 -20.04 10.13
N ALA A 121 -16.44 -19.04 10.25
CA ALA A 121 -17.75 -19.18 10.87
C ALA A 121 -18.80 -19.88 9.97
N LEU A 122 -18.59 -19.90 8.65
CA LEU A 122 -19.52 -20.53 7.71
C LEU A 122 -19.36 -22.06 7.68
N SER A 123 -20.45 -22.77 7.40
CA SER A 123 -20.40 -24.22 7.16
C SER A 123 -19.64 -24.56 5.86
N PRO A 124 -19.07 -25.77 5.74
CA PRO A 124 -18.35 -26.17 4.52
C PRO A 124 -19.21 -26.12 3.25
N SER A 125 -20.51 -26.43 3.33
CA SER A 125 -21.43 -26.37 2.18
C SER A 125 -21.63 -24.92 1.71
N LEU A 126 -21.86 -24.00 2.65
CA LEU A 126 -22.03 -22.58 2.37
C LEU A 126 -20.77 -21.96 1.75
N ARG A 127 -19.58 -22.33 2.25
CA ARG A 127 -18.30 -21.90 1.66
C ARG A 127 -18.18 -22.32 0.20
N LYS A 128 -18.46 -23.59 -0.12
CA LYS A 128 -18.44 -24.09 -1.50
C LYS A 128 -19.43 -23.35 -2.40
N THR A 129 -20.62 -23.05 -1.88
CA THR A 129 -21.63 -22.27 -2.62
C THR A 129 -21.13 -20.86 -2.92
N ILE A 130 -20.54 -20.17 -1.93
CA ILE A 130 -19.97 -18.83 -2.10
C ILE A 130 -18.82 -18.85 -3.10
N ASP A 131 -17.91 -19.82 -2.99
CA ASP A 131 -16.78 -19.97 -3.91
C ASP A 131 -17.24 -20.14 -5.35
N SER A 132 -18.24 -20.98 -5.57
CA SER A 132 -18.86 -21.17 -6.88
C SER A 132 -19.47 -19.87 -7.41
N LYS A 133 -20.19 -19.13 -6.57
CA LYS A 133 -20.79 -17.83 -6.95
C LYS A 133 -19.73 -16.79 -7.30
N LEU A 134 -18.69 -16.63 -6.47
CA LEU A 134 -17.59 -15.70 -6.72
C LEU A 134 -16.88 -15.98 -8.04
N ARG A 135 -16.58 -17.25 -8.33
CA ARG A 135 -15.89 -17.66 -9.57
C ARG A 135 -16.73 -17.45 -10.82
N ARG A 136 -18.06 -17.56 -10.71
CA ARG A 136 -19.02 -17.45 -11.81
C ARG A 136 -19.50 -16.03 -12.08
N GLN A 137 -19.22 -15.08 -11.17
CA GLN A 137 -19.62 -13.69 -11.36
C GLN A 137 -19.03 -13.13 -12.67
N VAL A 138 -19.91 -12.59 -13.51
CA VAL A 138 -19.53 -11.98 -14.77
C VAL A 138 -18.91 -10.61 -14.50
N PHE A 139 -17.76 -10.34 -15.12
CA PHE A 139 -17.07 -9.06 -15.04
C PHE A 139 -16.97 -8.40 -16.42
N PRO A 140 -16.94 -7.06 -16.49
CA PRO A 140 -16.62 -6.37 -17.73
C PRO A 140 -15.25 -6.80 -18.28
N LEU A 141 -15.12 -6.82 -19.62
CA LEU A 141 -13.94 -7.33 -20.33
C LEU A 141 -12.61 -6.67 -19.91
N TYR A 142 -12.64 -5.43 -19.42
CA TYR A 142 -11.45 -4.70 -19.01
C TYR A 142 -10.89 -5.15 -17.64
N PHE A 143 -11.58 -6.01 -16.89
CA PHE A 143 -11.04 -6.59 -15.67
C PHE A 143 -9.98 -7.64 -15.99
N LYS A 144 -8.71 -7.31 -15.76
CA LYS A 144 -7.56 -8.21 -16.02
C LYS A 144 -7.54 -9.47 -15.15
N ARG A 145 -8.24 -9.49 -14.01
CA ARG A 145 -8.32 -10.66 -13.11
C ARG A 145 -9.75 -10.84 -12.61
N LYS A 146 -10.21 -12.09 -12.59
CA LYS A 146 -11.51 -12.50 -12.04
C LYS A 146 -11.41 -12.69 -10.52
N MET A 147 -12.55 -12.83 -9.84
CA MET A 147 -12.56 -13.20 -8.43
C MET A 147 -12.18 -14.67 -8.24
N ARG A 148 -11.48 -14.95 -7.14
CA ARG A 148 -11.25 -16.31 -6.64
C ARG A 148 -12.18 -16.61 -5.47
N GLY A 149 -12.29 -17.88 -5.15
CA GLY A 149 -12.97 -18.34 -3.94
C GLY A 149 -12.23 -17.93 -2.66
N ILE A 150 -12.96 -17.93 -1.54
CA ILE A 150 -12.41 -17.63 -0.22
C ILE A 150 -11.55 -18.76 0.35
N GLU A 151 -11.58 -19.97 -0.25
CA GLU A 151 -10.65 -21.04 0.11
C GLU A 151 -9.21 -20.74 -0.35
N GLU A 152 -9.05 -19.94 -1.41
CA GLU A 152 -7.74 -19.58 -1.98
C GLU A 152 -7.19 -18.27 -1.40
N LEU A 153 -7.70 -17.79 -0.26
CA LEU A 153 -7.27 -16.51 0.32
C LEU A 153 -5.75 -16.44 0.52
N SER A 154 -5.05 -17.54 0.81
CA SER A 154 -3.59 -17.49 0.94
C SER A 154 -2.86 -17.07 -0.34
N TYR A 155 -3.44 -17.35 -1.52
CA TYR A 155 -2.80 -17.15 -2.83
C TYR A 155 -3.42 -15.99 -3.63
N ILE A 156 -4.48 -15.38 -3.12
CA ILE A 156 -5.19 -14.29 -3.79
C ILE A 156 -4.36 -13.00 -3.78
N LYS A 157 -4.35 -12.30 -4.90
CA LYS A 157 -3.65 -11.03 -5.06
C LYS A 157 -4.54 -9.86 -4.64
N ALA A 158 -3.94 -8.72 -4.30
CA ALA A 158 -4.68 -7.52 -3.86
C ALA A 158 -5.77 -7.10 -4.87
N SER A 159 -5.45 -7.14 -6.17
CA SER A 159 -6.41 -6.83 -7.24
C SER A 159 -7.64 -7.74 -7.25
N GLU A 160 -7.48 -9.01 -6.86
CA GLU A 160 -8.56 -9.99 -6.79
C GLU A 160 -9.39 -9.78 -5.51
N ILE A 161 -8.74 -9.49 -4.37
CA ILE A 161 -9.43 -9.09 -3.13
C ILE A 161 -10.24 -7.81 -3.34
N LYS A 162 -9.71 -6.83 -4.08
CA LYS A 162 -10.44 -5.61 -4.44
C LYS A 162 -11.74 -5.93 -5.17
N ASN A 163 -11.70 -6.88 -6.10
CA ASN A 163 -12.90 -7.27 -6.83
C ASN A 163 -13.93 -7.94 -5.91
N ILE A 164 -13.46 -8.76 -4.96
CA ILE A 164 -14.32 -9.33 -3.91
C ILE A 164 -14.92 -8.20 -3.08
N LEU A 165 -14.12 -7.27 -2.57
CA LEU A 165 -14.58 -6.15 -1.74
C LEU A 165 -15.68 -5.33 -2.44
N LEU A 166 -15.42 -4.88 -3.67
CA LEU A 166 -16.27 -3.90 -4.34
C LEU A 166 -17.47 -4.51 -5.08
N TYR A 167 -17.36 -5.76 -5.53
CA TYR A 167 -18.33 -6.37 -6.44
C TYR A 167 -18.81 -7.76 -6.02
N GLY A 168 -18.05 -8.49 -5.21
CA GLY A 168 -18.37 -9.87 -4.84
C GLY A 168 -19.03 -10.03 -3.47
N PHE A 169 -18.59 -9.26 -2.48
CA PHE A 169 -18.89 -9.54 -1.09
C PHE A 169 -20.39 -9.35 -0.80
N LEU A 170 -20.94 -8.15 -0.94
CA LEU A 170 -22.36 -7.91 -0.64
C LEU A 170 -23.30 -8.80 -1.50
N PRO A 171 -23.12 -8.91 -2.83
CA PRO A 171 -24.03 -9.72 -3.66
C PRO A 171 -24.03 -11.22 -3.33
N HIS A 172 -22.94 -11.76 -2.79
CA HIS A 172 -22.83 -13.20 -2.55
C HIS A 172 -22.97 -13.60 -1.08
N PHE A 173 -22.80 -12.67 -0.14
CA PHE A 173 -22.86 -12.93 1.30
C PHE A 173 -24.15 -12.46 1.97
N HIS A 174 -24.99 -11.64 1.31
CA HIS A 174 -26.19 -11.06 1.94
C HIS A 174 -27.21 -12.07 2.48
N ASN A 175 -27.41 -13.21 1.80
CA ASN A 175 -28.33 -14.27 2.25
C ASN A 175 -27.66 -15.32 3.14
N VAL A 176 -26.40 -15.09 3.53
CA VAL A 176 -25.59 -16.06 4.29
C VAL A 176 -25.22 -15.50 5.66
N LEU A 177 -24.99 -14.19 5.76
CA LEU A 177 -24.57 -13.55 6.99
C LEU A 177 -25.78 -12.99 7.77
N PRO A 178 -25.72 -13.01 9.11
CA PRO A 178 -26.62 -12.23 9.94
C PRO A 178 -26.64 -10.75 9.53
N CYS A 179 -27.82 -10.13 9.56
CA CYS A 179 -28.02 -8.76 9.08
C CYS A 179 -27.11 -7.74 9.79
N ASN A 180 -26.87 -7.91 11.09
CA ASN A 180 -25.96 -7.07 11.87
C ASN A 180 -24.50 -7.16 11.37
N VAL A 181 -24.01 -8.37 11.10
CA VAL A 181 -22.64 -8.59 10.59
C VAL A 181 -22.51 -8.05 9.17
N LEU A 182 -23.51 -8.28 8.33
CA LEU A 182 -23.56 -7.76 6.97
C LEU A 182 -23.58 -6.23 6.96
N GLY A 183 -24.41 -5.62 7.81
CA GLY A 183 -24.52 -4.17 7.95
C GLY A 183 -23.20 -3.55 8.38
N HIS A 184 -22.54 -4.12 9.39
CA HIS A 184 -21.24 -3.63 9.85
C HIS A 184 -20.18 -3.66 8.75
N ILE A 185 -19.98 -4.78 8.06
CA ILE A 185 -18.99 -4.83 6.98
C ILE A 185 -19.40 -4.00 5.76
N ALA A 186 -20.69 -3.78 5.52
CA ALA A 186 -21.17 -2.89 4.48
C ALA A 186 -20.74 -1.43 4.73
N LEU A 187 -20.65 -0.98 5.99
CA LEU A 187 -20.10 0.34 6.33
C LEU A 187 -18.68 0.50 5.77
N PHE A 188 -17.81 -0.49 6.02
CA PHE A 188 -16.44 -0.50 5.50
C PHE A 188 -16.40 -0.53 3.97
N ILE A 189 -17.14 -1.46 3.35
CA ILE A 189 -17.17 -1.61 1.89
C ILE A 189 -17.63 -0.32 1.22
N CYS A 190 -18.70 0.30 1.73
CA CYS A 190 -19.24 1.54 1.18
C CYS A 190 -18.27 2.70 1.38
N GLY A 191 -17.72 2.88 2.59
CA GLY A 191 -16.73 3.92 2.88
C GLY A 191 -15.51 3.83 1.96
N VAL A 192 -14.92 2.64 1.84
CA VAL A 192 -13.80 2.40 0.90
C VAL A 192 -14.21 2.66 -0.55
N ARG A 193 -15.40 2.22 -0.97
CA ARG A 193 -15.87 2.40 -2.35
C ARG A 193 -16.02 3.87 -2.73
N LEU A 194 -16.52 4.70 -1.82
CA LEU A 194 -16.63 6.14 -2.03
C LEU A 194 -15.24 6.79 -2.18
N LEU A 195 -14.30 6.45 -1.29
CA LEU A 195 -12.91 6.94 -1.37
C LEU A 195 -12.10 6.33 -2.53
N HIS A 196 -12.60 5.27 -3.17
CA HIS A 196 -12.02 4.70 -4.38
C HIS A 196 -12.41 5.50 -5.63
N SER A 197 -13.47 6.30 -5.60
CA SER A 197 -13.86 7.13 -6.75
C SER A 197 -12.88 8.26 -6.99
N SER A 198 -12.40 8.39 -8.24
CA SER A 198 -11.58 9.53 -8.69
C SER A 198 -12.40 10.64 -9.35
N HIS A 199 -13.71 10.45 -9.54
CA HIS A 199 -14.56 11.38 -10.25
C HIS A 199 -14.90 12.61 -9.40
N LYS A 200 -14.47 13.81 -9.80
CA LYS A 200 -14.55 15.07 -9.02
C LYS A 200 -15.90 15.30 -8.33
N LYS A 201 -17.01 15.23 -9.09
CA LYS A 201 -18.38 15.44 -8.54
C LYS A 201 -18.74 14.46 -7.42
N VAL A 202 -18.25 13.22 -7.50
CA VAL A 202 -18.50 12.21 -6.46
C VAL A 202 -17.65 12.54 -5.23
N ARG A 203 -16.41 12.98 -5.42
CA ARG A 203 -15.51 13.34 -4.31
C ARG A 203 -16.12 14.43 -3.43
N GLU A 204 -16.54 15.53 -4.05
CA GLU A 204 -17.05 16.72 -3.36
C GLU A 204 -18.37 16.50 -2.61
N SER A 205 -19.11 15.43 -2.95
CA SER A 205 -20.43 15.15 -2.38
C SER A 205 -20.47 13.95 -1.42
N THR A 206 -19.40 13.14 -1.36
CA THR A 206 -19.46 11.84 -0.67
C THR A 206 -18.30 11.53 0.27
N ASP A 207 -17.28 12.38 0.34
CA ASP A 207 -16.12 12.11 1.19
C ASP A 207 -16.43 12.21 2.69
N ASP A 208 -17.27 13.17 3.10
CA ASP A 208 -17.76 13.26 4.48
C ASP A 208 -18.62 12.04 4.85
N ILE A 209 -19.49 11.58 3.92
CA ILE A 209 -20.27 10.36 4.12
C ILE A 209 -19.33 9.15 4.29
N ALA A 210 -18.30 9.05 3.45
CA ALA A 210 -17.32 7.97 3.55
C ALA A 210 -16.57 7.98 4.89
N ASN A 211 -16.25 9.17 5.40
CA ASN A 211 -15.62 9.34 6.71
C ASN A 211 -16.53 8.81 7.83
N GLU A 212 -17.80 9.21 7.85
CA GLU A 212 -18.74 8.75 8.87
C GLU A 212 -18.97 7.24 8.81
N LEU A 213 -19.07 6.65 7.62
CA LEU A 213 -19.16 5.20 7.45
C LEU A 213 -17.93 4.47 8.03
N LEU A 214 -16.73 4.97 7.77
CA LEU A 214 -15.49 4.36 8.27
C LEU A 214 -15.32 4.55 9.79
N LYS A 215 -15.73 5.70 10.34
CA LYS A 215 -15.78 5.93 11.79
C LYS A 215 -16.72 4.95 12.48
N MET A 216 -17.96 4.86 12.01
CA MET A 216 -18.94 3.91 12.56
C MET A 216 -18.46 2.46 12.47
N TYR A 217 -17.80 2.10 11.36
CA TYR A 217 -17.18 0.77 11.22
C TYR A 217 -16.11 0.53 12.28
N HIS A 218 -15.23 1.52 12.50
CA HIS A 218 -14.14 1.44 13.47
C HIS A 218 -14.67 1.35 14.91
N GLU A 219 -15.57 2.26 15.31
CA GLU A 219 -16.15 2.33 16.66
C GLU A 219 -16.82 1.02 17.10
N HIS A 220 -17.48 0.35 16.16
CA HIS A 220 -18.19 -0.89 16.47
C HIS A 220 -17.37 -2.15 16.18
N HIS A 221 -16.12 -2.05 15.72
CA HIS A 221 -15.37 -3.19 15.17
C HIS A 221 -15.24 -4.36 16.16
N ASN A 222 -14.93 -4.06 17.42
CA ASN A 222 -14.76 -5.07 18.47
C ASN A 222 -16.02 -5.90 18.77
N PHE A 223 -17.22 -5.37 18.53
CA PHE A 223 -18.45 -6.12 18.74
C PHE A 223 -18.62 -7.25 17.73
N TYR A 224 -17.98 -7.15 16.56
CA TYR A 224 -18.13 -8.10 15.46
C TYR A 224 -16.89 -8.98 15.26
N TYR A 225 -15.69 -8.48 15.57
CA TYR A 225 -14.44 -9.17 15.30
C TYR A 225 -13.48 -9.10 16.49
N THR A 226 -13.36 -10.22 17.21
CA THR A 226 -12.45 -10.32 18.35
C THR A 226 -11.00 -10.32 17.89
N TYR A 227 -10.13 -9.61 18.63
CA TYR A 227 -8.67 -9.54 18.38
C TYR A 227 -8.27 -8.90 17.03
N MET A 228 -9.17 -8.12 16.40
CA MET A 228 -8.87 -7.41 15.15
C MET A 228 -8.71 -5.88 15.31
N GLU A 229 -8.82 -5.37 16.53
CA GLU A 229 -8.36 -4.02 16.88
C GLU A 229 -6.83 -3.96 16.94
N ASN A 230 -6.24 -3.73 15.77
CA ASN A 230 -4.81 -3.59 15.63
C ASN A 230 -4.48 -2.29 14.89
N PHE A 231 -3.18 -2.02 14.76
CA PHE A 231 -2.69 -0.84 14.05
C PHE A 231 -3.24 -0.71 12.61
N VAL A 232 -3.47 -1.82 11.91
CA VAL A 232 -4.03 -1.81 10.54
C VAL A 232 -5.46 -1.27 10.56
N LEU A 233 -6.28 -1.66 11.54
CA LEU A 233 -7.62 -1.09 11.71
C LEU A 233 -7.54 0.43 11.94
N HIS A 234 -6.65 0.88 12.83
CA HIS A 234 -6.46 2.30 13.14
C HIS A 234 -6.06 3.12 11.91
N LEU A 235 -5.24 2.57 10.99
CA LEU A 235 -4.85 3.28 9.77
C LEU A 235 -6.05 3.74 8.92
N HIS A 236 -7.20 3.06 8.98
CA HIS A 236 -8.40 3.50 8.26
C HIS A 236 -8.96 4.83 8.78
N ALA A 237 -8.71 5.21 10.04
CA ALA A 237 -9.12 6.51 10.58
C ALA A 237 -8.43 7.68 9.84
N HIS A 238 -7.28 7.41 9.23
CA HIS A 238 -6.52 8.41 8.46
C HIS A 238 -6.91 8.46 6.98
N TYR A 239 -7.81 7.58 6.50
CA TYR A 239 -8.13 7.47 5.08
C TYR A 239 -8.81 8.71 4.52
N PHE A 240 -9.68 9.35 5.30
CA PHE A 240 -10.32 10.60 4.87
C PHE A 240 -9.29 11.70 4.62
N MET A 241 -8.37 11.91 5.56
CA MET A 241 -7.29 12.90 5.39
C MET A 241 -6.35 12.52 4.24
N ASN A 242 -5.98 11.24 4.13
CA ASN A 242 -5.19 10.74 3.00
C ASN A 242 -5.90 11.00 1.68
N TYR A 243 -7.22 10.85 1.61
CA TYR A 243 -8.01 11.10 0.42
C TYR A 243 -8.09 12.58 0.05
N LYS A 244 -8.28 13.46 1.04
CA LYS A 244 -8.31 14.91 0.83
C LYS A 244 -6.97 15.43 0.31
N LEU A 245 -5.86 14.94 0.88
CA LEU A 245 -4.51 15.39 0.53
C LEU A 245 -3.96 14.71 -0.73
N HIS A 246 -4.10 13.39 -0.84
CA HIS A 246 -3.38 12.58 -1.82
C HIS A 246 -4.27 12.01 -2.92
N GLY A 247 -5.59 12.21 -2.85
CA GLY A 247 -6.55 11.77 -3.86
C GLY A 247 -7.10 10.36 -3.62
N SER A 248 -7.73 9.80 -4.65
CA SER A 248 -8.41 8.49 -4.58
C SER A 248 -7.51 7.36 -4.11
N LEU A 249 -8.05 6.49 -3.25
CA LEU A 249 -7.37 5.27 -2.76
C LEU A 249 -6.95 4.33 -3.89
N THR A 250 -7.59 4.42 -5.07
CA THR A 250 -7.17 3.68 -6.28
C THR A 250 -5.70 3.89 -6.59
N TYR A 251 -5.22 5.11 -6.36
CA TYR A 251 -3.86 5.49 -6.70
C TYR A 251 -2.92 5.35 -5.51
N VAL A 252 -3.43 5.21 -4.30
CA VAL A 252 -2.61 5.24 -3.09
C VAL A 252 -2.19 3.82 -2.68
N ASN A 253 -1.07 3.34 -3.23
CA ASN A 253 -0.50 2.03 -2.87
C ASN A 253 1.02 1.97 -3.16
N THR A 254 1.71 0.98 -2.59
CA THR A 254 3.16 0.77 -2.79
C THR A 254 3.49 -0.24 -3.89
N PHE A 255 2.50 -0.76 -4.64
CA PHE A 255 2.78 -1.75 -5.71
C PHE A 255 3.68 -1.19 -6.81
N ALA A 256 3.66 0.12 -7.04
CA ALA A 256 4.55 0.74 -8.02
C ALA A 256 6.02 0.76 -7.56
N GLN A 257 6.27 0.83 -6.25
CA GLN A 257 7.60 0.61 -5.66
C GLN A 257 8.03 -0.84 -5.85
N GLU A 258 7.15 -1.81 -5.58
CA GLU A 258 7.44 -3.22 -5.81
C GLU A 258 7.75 -3.54 -7.28
N ASP A 259 7.04 -2.90 -8.20
CA ASP A 259 7.28 -3.01 -9.64
C ASP A 259 8.62 -2.37 -10.05
N LEU A 260 8.98 -1.21 -9.49
CA LEU A 260 10.30 -0.60 -9.69
C LEU A 260 11.40 -1.55 -9.20
N MET A 261 11.25 -2.09 -7.98
CA MET A 261 12.15 -3.08 -7.41
C MET A 261 12.30 -4.29 -8.33
N GLY A 262 11.18 -4.83 -8.83
CA GLY A 262 11.15 -5.95 -9.76
C GLY A 262 11.85 -5.64 -11.09
N SER A 263 11.64 -4.45 -11.65
CA SER A 263 12.30 -4.01 -12.89
C SER A 263 13.81 -3.92 -12.75
N ILE A 264 14.29 -3.31 -11.65
CA ILE A 264 15.74 -3.17 -11.39
C ILE A 264 16.39 -4.56 -11.26
N ALA A 265 15.69 -5.53 -10.66
CA ALA A 265 16.19 -6.90 -10.57
C ALA A 265 16.10 -7.67 -11.91
N SER A 266 15.07 -7.45 -12.72
CA SER A 266 14.89 -8.16 -13.99
C SER A 266 15.91 -7.79 -15.05
N ASP A 267 16.44 -6.56 -15.00
CA ASP A 267 17.40 -6.05 -15.97
C ASP A 267 18.80 -6.71 -15.86
N ARG A 268 19.02 -7.62 -14.90
CA ARG A 268 20.30 -8.30 -14.71
C ARG A 268 20.19 -9.83 -14.85
N ASN A 269 20.38 -10.31 -16.07
CA ASN A 269 20.43 -11.72 -16.46
C ASN A 269 21.79 -12.41 -16.18
N GLY A 270 22.43 -12.11 -15.05
CA GLY A 270 23.74 -12.68 -14.66
C GLY A 270 23.66 -13.68 -13.51
N THR A 271 24.58 -14.64 -13.43
CA THR A 271 24.86 -15.36 -12.17
C THR A 271 25.75 -14.49 -11.27
N TYR A 272 25.84 -14.79 -9.97
CA TYR A 272 26.65 -14.02 -9.00
C TYR A 272 28.10 -13.77 -9.50
N ARG A 273 28.71 -14.77 -10.15
CA ARG A 273 30.07 -14.70 -10.72
C ARG A 273 30.19 -13.61 -11.79
N ASN A 274 29.26 -13.59 -12.75
CA ASN A 274 29.33 -12.68 -13.91
C ASN A 274 29.10 -11.21 -13.55
N ILE A 275 28.43 -10.93 -12.42
CA ILE A 275 28.16 -9.57 -11.96
C ILE A 275 29.39 -9.02 -11.22
N TYR A 276 30.06 -9.83 -10.40
CA TYR A 276 31.24 -9.40 -9.65
C TYR A 276 32.41 -9.02 -10.57
N GLU A 277 32.54 -9.69 -11.72
CA GLU A 277 33.59 -9.42 -12.72
C GLU A 277 33.30 -8.20 -13.62
N ASN A 278 32.04 -7.77 -13.76
CA ASN A 278 31.63 -6.69 -14.68
C ASN A 278 31.11 -5.42 -13.98
N SER A 279 31.04 -5.38 -12.65
CA SER A 279 30.51 -4.22 -11.91
C SER A 279 31.58 -3.50 -11.12
N SER A 280 32.44 -2.77 -11.83
CA SER A 280 33.41 -1.82 -11.27
C SER A 280 32.78 -0.59 -10.59
N PHE A 281 31.45 -0.54 -10.42
CA PHE A 281 30.74 0.70 -10.08
C PHE A 281 30.00 0.73 -8.74
N PHE A 282 29.87 -0.37 -7.99
CA PHE A 282 29.13 -0.33 -6.71
C PHE A 282 29.69 -1.30 -5.67
N VAL A 283 30.93 -1.10 -5.24
CA VAL A 283 31.41 -1.58 -3.94
C VAL A 283 32.38 -0.53 -3.38
N LYS A 284 31.90 0.31 -2.46
CA LYS A 284 32.79 0.79 -1.39
C LYS A 284 32.45 -0.05 -0.17
N THR A 285 33.38 -0.94 0.17
CA THR A 285 33.47 -1.63 1.46
C THR A 285 33.44 -0.63 2.61
#